data_AF-A0A8S0FMI7-F1
#
_entry.id   AF-A0A8S0FMI7-F1
#
_cell.length_a   1.000
_cell.length_b   1.000
_cell.length_c   1.000
_cell.angle_alpha   90.00
_cell.angle_beta   90.00
_cell.angle_gamma   90.00
#
_symmetry.space_group_name_H-M   'P 1'
#
loop_
_entity.id
_entity.type
_entity.pdbx_description
1 polymer ?
#
loop_
_entity_poly.entity_id
_entity_poly.type
_entity_poly.pdbx_seq_one_letter_code
_entity_poly.pdbx_strand_id
1 'polypeptide(L)'
;MINRYTADRRLRHDDAYTPDNVAGKRPDRATLVYTQRCKEAWKDVPVILGGIEASLRRTAHYDYWSDTVRRSVLVDSKADMLMFGNGERPLVEVAHRLAMGEPISEIRDVRNTAIIVKEALPGWSGVDSTRLDTPGKIDPIPHPYGEDLPCADNKPGVAPKKQEAKSVTVQPPRPKPWEKTYVLLPSFEKVKGDKVLYAHASRILHHETNPGCARALMQKHGDRYVWINPPAIPLSTEEMDSVFALPYKRVPHPAYGNARIPAYEMIRFSVNIMRGCFGGCSFCSITEHEGRIIQSRSEDSIINEIEAIRDTVPGFTGVISDLRWAYCQHVYVALQIATR
;
A
#
# COMPACT_ATOMS: atom_id res chain seq x y z
N MET A 1 14.96 -12.77 3.94
CA MET A 1 14.04 -13.92 4.12
C MET A 1 13.68 -14.59 2.80
N ILE A 2 12.81 -14.03 1.94
CA ILE A 2 12.38 -14.73 0.69
C ILE A 2 13.55 -15.02 -0.26
N ASN A 3 14.55 -14.12 -0.29
CA ASN A 3 15.78 -14.33 -1.04
C ASN A 3 16.64 -15.48 -0.49
N ARG A 4 16.57 -15.75 0.81
CA ARG A 4 17.42 -16.71 1.52
C ARG A 4 16.73 -18.05 1.81
N TYR A 5 15.40 -18.08 1.84
CA TYR A 5 14.61 -19.29 2.15
C TYR A 5 13.53 -19.52 1.09
N THR A 6 13.34 -20.77 0.65
CA THR A 6 12.19 -21.20 -0.15
C THR A 6 10.93 -21.24 0.71
N ALA A 7 9.74 -21.22 0.08
CA ALA A 7 8.46 -21.31 0.77
C ALA A 7 8.40 -22.47 1.79
N ASP A 8 9.05 -23.60 1.50
CA ASP A 8 9.16 -24.74 2.40
C ASP A 8 10.24 -24.60 3.49
N ARG A 9 10.70 -23.38 3.77
CA ARG A 9 11.75 -23.05 4.76
C ARG A 9 13.11 -23.67 4.46
N ARG A 10 13.39 -24.08 3.22
CA ARG A 10 14.72 -24.58 2.82
C ARG A 10 15.65 -23.41 2.50
N LEU A 11 16.90 -23.52 2.91
CA LEU A 11 17.91 -22.49 2.63
C LEU A 11 18.20 -22.45 1.12
N ARG A 12 18.25 -21.25 0.56
CA ARG A 12 18.73 -20.97 -0.79
C ARG A 12 20.22 -20.68 -0.75
N HIS A 13 20.93 -21.18 -1.76
CA HIS A 13 22.37 -20.96 -1.94
C HIS A 13 22.66 -19.92 -3.02
N ASP A 14 21.61 -19.30 -3.56
CA ASP A 14 21.63 -18.27 -4.58
C ASP A 14 20.77 -17.05 -4.17
N ASP A 15 21.09 -15.88 -4.72
CA ASP A 15 20.27 -14.65 -4.59
C ASP A 15 20.24 -13.90 -5.92
N ALA A 16 19.11 -14.00 -6.62
CA ALA A 16 18.91 -13.42 -7.96
C ALA A 16 19.10 -11.89 -8.01
N TYR A 17 19.04 -11.20 -6.87
CA TYR A 17 19.19 -9.75 -6.79
C TYR A 17 20.59 -9.31 -6.34
N THR A 18 21.50 -10.25 -6.09
CA THR A 18 22.88 -9.97 -5.72
C THR A 18 23.81 -10.19 -6.91
N PRO A 19 24.85 -9.35 -7.10
CA PRO A 19 25.87 -9.57 -8.13
C PRO A 19 26.41 -11.00 -8.11
N ASP A 20 26.52 -11.60 -9.28
CA ASP A 20 26.99 -12.97 -9.53
C ASP A 20 26.17 -14.05 -8.80
N ASN A 21 24.90 -13.74 -8.49
CA ASN A 21 23.96 -14.64 -7.83
C ASN A 21 24.42 -15.10 -6.42
N VAL A 22 25.30 -14.34 -5.77
CA VAL A 22 25.93 -14.73 -4.50
C VAL A 22 24.92 -14.64 -3.34
N ALA A 23 24.72 -15.75 -2.63
CA ALA A 23 23.86 -15.77 -1.45
C ALA A 23 24.48 -15.09 -0.22
N GLY A 24 23.63 -14.75 0.75
CA GLY A 24 24.05 -14.30 2.09
C GLY A 24 24.50 -12.84 2.19
N LYS A 25 24.44 -12.05 1.10
CA LYS A 25 24.82 -10.63 1.11
C LYS A 25 23.75 -9.70 1.67
N ARG A 26 22.49 -10.13 1.71
CA ARG A 26 21.37 -9.34 2.24
C ARG A 26 20.91 -9.92 3.59
N PRO A 27 20.77 -9.09 4.63
CA PRO A 27 20.32 -9.57 5.92
C PRO A 27 18.85 -10.00 5.87
N ASP A 28 18.50 -10.88 6.79
CA ASP A 28 17.13 -11.23 7.05
C ASP A 28 16.39 -10.06 7.72
N ARG A 29 15.16 -9.78 7.27
CA ARG A 29 14.38 -8.58 7.64
C ARG A 29 15.18 -7.29 7.39
N ALA A 30 15.56 -7.10 6.14
CA ALA A 30 16.47 -6.05 5.71
C ALA A 30 16.03 -4.65 6.15
N THR A 31 14.72 -4.35 6.11
CA THR A 31 14.19 -3.07 6.60
C THR A 31 14.61 -2.77 8.05
N LEU A 32 14.54 -3.76 8.95
CA LEU A 32 14.94 -3.56 10.35
C LEU A 32 16.44 -3.29 10.48
N VAL A 33 17.26 -4.14 9.84
CA VAL A 33 18.72 -4.07 9.95
C VAL A 33 19.25 -2.78 9.36
N TYR A 34 18.81 -2.41 8.15
CA TYR A 34 19.25 -1.17 7.51
C TYR A 34 18.78 0.07 8.25
N THR A 35 17.55 0.07 8.80
CA THR A 35 17.08 1.21 9.60
C THR A 35 17.96 1.43 10.83
N GLN A 36 18.31 0.36 11.53
CA GLN A 36 19.19 0.43 12.70
C GLN A 36 20.57 0.97 12.32
N ARG A 37 21.17 0.49 11.22
CA ARG A 37 22.45 1.01 10.72
C ARG A 37 22.38 2.48 10.33
N CYS A 38 21.31 2.91 9.67
CA CYS A 38 21.11 4.32 9.34
C CYS A 38 21.04 5.18 10.61
N LYS A 39 20.29 4.75 11.63
CA LYS A 39 20.18 5.48 12.90
C LYS A 39 21.45 5.43 13.76
N GLU A 40 22.27 4.40 13.64
CA GLU A 40 23.60 4.32 14.26
C GLU A 40 24.55 5.36 13.64
N ALA A 41 24.54 5.47 12.31
CA ALA A 41 25.43 6.38 11.57
C ALA A 41 24.95 7.84 11.59
N TRP A 42 23.64 8.08 11.49
CA TRP A 42 23.04 9.41 11.44
C TRP A 42 21.81 9.48 12.36
N LYS A 43 22.02 9.95 13.59
CA LYS A 43 20.95 10.03 14.60
C LYS A 43 19.91 11.11 14.32
N ASP A 44 20.34 12.21 13.70
CA ASP A 44 19.51 13.39 13.48
C ASP A 44 18.81 13.39 12.11
N VAL A 45 19.07 12.39 11.26
CA VAL A 45 18.47 12.27 9.94
C VAL A 45 17.17 11.45 10.03
N PRO A 46 16.02 12.00 9.58
CA PRO A 46 14.77 11.25 9.54
C PRO A 46 14.89 9.98 8.70
N VAL A 47 14.39 8.86 9.21
CA VAL A 47 14.32 7.59 8.48
C VAL A 47 12.87 7.27 8.14
N ILE A 48 12.56 7.20 6.85
CA ILE A 48 11.25 6.87 6.31
C ILE A 48 11.31 5.49 5.66
N LEU A 49 10.45 4.57 6.09
CA LEU A 49 10.34 3.24 5.49
C LEU A 49 9.46 3.27 4.25
N GLY A 50 9.80 2.43 3.26
CA GLY A 50 8.97 2.24 2.07
C GLY A 50 9.17 0.87 1.44
N GLY A 51 8.41 0.61 0.39
CA GLY A 51 8.42 -0.67 -0.34
C GLY A 51 7.56 -1.75 0.31
N ILE A 52 7.51 -2.90 -0.35
CA ILE A 52 6.51 -3.95 -0.03
C ILE A 52 6.69 -4.54 1.37
N GLU A 53 7.93 -4.72 1.84
CA GLU A 53 8.16 -5.20 3.21
C GLU A 53 7.58 -4.24 4.24
N ALA A 54 7.75 -2.93 4.04
CA ALA A 54 7.21 -1.92 4.93
C ALA A 54 5.68 -1.86 4.86
N SER A 55 5.13 -1.81 3.64
CA SER A 55 3.68 -1.77 3.39
C SER A 55 2.95 -2.92 4.09
N LEU A 56 3.34 -4.17 3.81
CA LEU A 56 2.64 -5.36 4.34
C LEU A 56 2.81 -5.54 5.86
N ARG A 57 3.81 -4.87 6.47
CA ARG A 57 4.12 -4.99 7.89
C ARG A 57 3.79 -3.72 8.68
N ARG A 58 2.94 -2.85 8.14
CA ARG A 58 2.54 -1.58 8.77
C ARG A 58 1.69 -1.77 10.03
N THR A 59 0.94 -2.86 10.14
CA THR A 59 0.20 -3.29 11.34
C THR A 59 0.81 -4.54 11.96
N ALA A 60 0.20 -5.03 13.05
CA ALA A 60 0.44 -6.39 13.52
C ALA A 60 0.16 -7.39 12.39
N HIS A 61 1.15 -8.23 12.08
CA HIS A 61 1.11 -9.13 10.93
C HIS A 61 1.61 -10.52 11.33
N TYR A 62 1.06 -11.54 10.71
CA TYR A 62 1.55 -12.90 10.84
C TYR A 62 2.83 -13.08 10.01
N ASP A 63 3.90 -13.52 10.67
CA ASP A 63 5.16 -13.82 10.02
C ASP A 63 5.31 -15.33 9.83
N TYR A 64 5.18 -15.76 8.57
CA TYR A 64 5.24 -17.18 8.20
C TYR A 64 6.54 -17.89 8.60
N TRP A 65 7.69 -17.19 8.57
CA TRP A 65 8.98 -17.80 8.88
C TRP A 65 9.18 -18.12 10.35
N SER A 66 8.71 -17.23 11.25
CA SER A 66 8.79 -17.43 12.70
C SER A 66 7.51 -17.99 13.31
N ASP A 67 6.48 -18.24 12.50
CA ASP A 67 5.17 -18.77 12.90
C ASP A 67 4.54 -18.01 14.09
N THR A 68 4.67 -16.68 14.07
CA THR A 68 4.15 -15.81 15.13
C THR A 68 3.60 -14.53 14.54
N VAL A 69 2.61 -13.95 15.23
CA VAL A 69 2.21 -12.56 14.97
C VAL A 69 3.31 -11.65 15.53
N ARG A 70 3.79 -10.74 14.68
CA ARG A 70 4.78 -9.72 15.02
C ARG A 70 4.13 -8.35 15.08
N ARG A 71 4.80 -7.43 15.77
CA ARG A 71 4.42 -6.01 15.83
C ARG A 71 4.59 -5.36 14.46
N SER A 72 4.09 -4.14 14.34
CA SER A 72 4.38 -3.30 13.18
C SER A 72 5.89 -3.12 13.02
N VAL A 73 6.38 -3.18 11.78
CA VAL A 73 7.80 -2.93 11.45
C VAL A 73 8.23 -1.53 11.89
N LEU A 74 7.31 -0.56 11.92
CA LEU A 74 7.59 0.79 12.37
C LEU A 74 8.00 0.82 13.86
N VAL A 75 7.35 0.00 14.69
CA VAL A 75 7.66 -0.12 16.13
C VAL A 75 9.01 -0.81 16.35
N ASP A 76 9.27 -1.91 15.65
CA ASP A 76 10.50 -2.70 15.83
C ASP A 76 11.74 -2.00 15.22
N SER A 77 11.58 -1.29 14.09
CA SER A 77 12.67 -0.56 13.42
C SER A 77 13.01 0.78 14.09
N LYS A 78 12.05 1.36 14.83
CA LYS A 78 12.10 2.74 15.33
C LYS A 78 12.28 3.79 14.24
N ALA A 79 11.88 3.52 13.00
CA ALA A 79 11.81 4.55 11.97
C ALA A 79 10.82 5.65 12.35
N ASP A 80 10.96 6.82 11.73
CA ASP A 80 10.19 8.02 12.09
C ASP A 80 8.83 8.03 11.38
N MET A 81 8.77 7.46 10.17
CA MET A 81 7.56 7.32 9.36
C MET A 81 7.64 6.08 8.47
N LEU A 82 6.48 5.55 8.07
CA LEU A 82 6.36 4.47 7.09
C LEU A 82 5.41 4.91 5.97
N MET A 83 5.88 4.91 4.73
CA MET A 83 5.05 5.09 3.53
C MET A 83 4.62 3.71 3.01
N PHE A 84 3.31 3.47 2.99
CA PHE A 84 2.75 2.22 2.49
C PHE A 84 2.09 2.42 1.14
N GLY A 85 2.11 1.34 0.36
CA GLY A 85 1.56 1.27 -0.98
C GLY A 85 2.32 2.12 -2.01
N ASN A 86 1.58 2.71 -2.95
CA ASN A 86 2.14 3.60 -3.97
C ASN A 86 2.70 4.87 -3.33
N GLY A 87 4.03 5.05 -3.47
CA GLY A 87 4.79 6.05 -2.73
C GLY A 87 4.90 7.41 -3.41
N GLU A 88 4.46 7.56 -4.66
CA GLU A 88 4.73 8.75 -5.48
C GLU A 88 4.22 10.04 -4.83
N ARG A 89 2.92 10.09 -4.50
CA ARG A 89 2.31 11.24 -3.83
C ARG A 89 2.91 11.52 -2.44
N PRO A 90 2.93 10.56 -1.48
CA PRO A 90 3.45 10.84 -0.15
C PRO A 90 4.95 11.18 -0.17
N LEU A 91 5.73 10.58 -1.06
CA LEU A 91 7.16 10.88 -1.17
C LEU A 91 7.38 12.34 -1.59
N VAL A 92 6.70 12.79 -2.63
CA VAL A 92 6.79 14.17 -3.12
C VAL A 92 6.33 15.16 -2.05
N GLU A 93 5.18 14.89 -1.42
CA GLU A 93 4.62 15.77 -0.38
C GLU A 93 5.54 15.88 0.85
N VAL A 94 6.01 14.75 1.39
CA VAL A 94 6.92 14.75 2.54
C VAL A 94 8.26 15.38 2.19
N ALA A 95 8.82 15.10 1.01
CA ALA A 95 10.09 15.69 0.59
C ALA A 95 10.00 17.22 0.49
N HIS A 96 8.92 17.76 -0.09
CA HIS A 96 8.71 19.22 -0.16
C HIS A 96 8.57 19.85 1.23
N ARG A 97 7.78 19.23 2.12
CA ARG A 97 7.61 19.73 3.50
C ARG A 97 8.92 19.72 4.28
N LEU A 98 9.70 18.63 4.19
CA LEU A 98 11.03 18.55 4.80
C LEU A 98 12.00 19.61 4.21
N ALA A 99 11.96 19.84 2.90
CA ALA A 99 12.77 20.87 2.25
C ALA A 99 12.39 22.31 2.68
N MET A 100 11.12 22.52 3.07
CA MET A 100 10.64 23.77 3.67
C MET A 100 10.99 23.92 5.16
N GLY A 101 11.63 22.91 5.76
CA GLY A 101 12.04 22.92 7.16
C GLY A 101 10.98 22.43 8.15
N GLU A 102 9.86 21.85 7.68
CA GLU A 102 8.88 21.20 8.56
C GLU A 102 9.52 19.96 9.20
N PRO A 103 9.56 19.82 10.53
CA PRO A 103 10.16 18.65 11.17
C PRO A 103 9.29 17.40 10.95
N ILE A 104 9.92 16.25 10.74
CA ILE A 104 9.23 14.98 10.44
C ILE A 104 8.17 14.59 11.50
N SER A 105 8.35 15.03 12.74
CA SER A 105 7.41 14.77 13.85
C SER A 105 6.09 15.53 13.76
N GLU A 106 6.04 16.58 12.95
CA GLU A 106 4.85 17.42 12.71
C GLU A 106 4.06 16.98 11.47
N ILE A 107 4.72 16.30 10.53
CA ILE A 107 4.09 15.74 9.33
C ILE A 107 3.25 14.51 9.71
N ARG A 108 1.95 14.71 10.01
CA ARG A 108 1.06 13.67 10.52
C ARG A 108 -0.18 13.38 9.67
N ASP A 109 -0.44 14.22 8.68
CA ASP A 109 -1.67 14.26 7.88
C ASP A 109 -1.52 13.70 6.47
N VAL A 110 -0.30 13.34 6.06
CA VAL A 110 -0.01 12.85 4.71
C VAL A 110 -0.64 11.46 4.50
N ARG A 111 -1.43 11.30 3.43
CA ARG A 111 -2.06 10.03 3.06
C ARG A 111 -1.00 8.97 2.71
N ASN A 112 -1.33 7.67 2.80
CA ASN A 112 -0.37 6.56 2.63
C ASN A 112 0.78 6.54 3.64
N THR A 113 0.70 7.25 4.77
CA THR A 113 1.73 7.22 5.81
C THR A 113 1.24 6.55 7.09
N ALA A 114 2.18 5.95 7.83
CA ALA A 114 1.98 5.48 9.18
C ALA A 114 3.05 6.06 10.11
N ILE A 115 2.63 6.44 11.30
CA ILE A 115 3.46 7.11 12.32
C ILE A 115 3.18 6.51 13.70
N ILE A 116 4.11 6.70 14.64
CA ILE A 116 3.92 6.30 16.03
C ILE A 116 3.40 7.50 16.83
N VAL A 117 2.29 7.31 17.54
CA VAL A 117 1.67 8.33 18.39
C VAL A 117 1.41 7.79 19.79
N LYS A 118 1.31 8.69 20.77
CA LYS A 118 0.92 8.33 22.15
C LYS A 118 -0.59 8.30 22.35
N GLU A 119 -1.30 9.10 21.58
CA GLU A 119 -2.75 9.28 21.63
C GLU A 119 -3.30 9.56 20.22
N ALA A 120 -4.62 9.53 20.06
CA ALA A 120 -5.25 9.84 18.79
C ALA A 120 -4.98 11.28 18.37
N LEU A 121 -4.90 11.55 17.05
CA LEU A 121 -4.64 12.89 16.56
C LEU A 121 -5.80 13.85 16.90
N PRO A 122 -5.52 15.13 17.23
CA PRO A 122 -6.55 16.11 17.55
C PRO A 122 -7.57 16.27 16.41
N GLY A 123 -8.85 16.37 16.76
CA GLY A 123 -9.93 16.56 15.79
C GLY A 123 -10.41 15.28 15.07
N TRP A 124 -9.90 14.11 15.48
CA TRP A 124 -10.36 12.82 14.97
C TRP A 124 -11.31 12.11 15.95
N SER A 125 -12.40 11.57 15.42
CA SER A 125 -13.39 10.78 16.16
C SER A 125 -13.09 9.29 16.06
N GLY A 126 -13.11 8.57 17.18
CA GLY A 126 -12.78 7.14 17.21
C GLY A 126 -14.01 6.24 17.09
N VAL A 127 -13.93 5.24 16.22
CA VAL A 127 -14.84 4.08 16.18
C VAL A 127 -14.12 2.89 16.78
N ASP A 128 -14.66 2.34 17.87
CA ASP A 128 -14.10 1.17 18.53
C ASP A 128 -14.42 -0.10 17.74
N SER A 129 -13.39 -0.79 17.24
CA SER A 129 -13.51 -2.12 16.62
C SER A 129 -12.56 -3.12 17.30
N THR A 130 -12.31 -2.93 18.60
CA THR A 130 -11.47 -3.83 19.40
C THR A 130 -12.16 -5.16 19.74
N ARG A 131 -13.46 -5.26 19.46
CA ARG A 131 -14.30 -6.45 19.68
C ARG A 131 -14.82 -6.94 18.34
N LEU A 132 -15.18 -8.23 18.30
CA LEU A 132 -15.81 -8.81 17.13
C LEU A 132 -17.15 -8.11 16.88
N ASP A 133 -17.39 -7.73 15.63
CA ASP A 133 -18.67 -7.18 15.23
C ASP A 133 -19.75 -8.25 15.37
N THR A 134 -20.77 -7.98 16.16
CA THR A 134 -21.97 -8.82 16.18
C THR A 134 -22.77 -8.53 14.91
N PRO A 135 -23.14 -9.54 14.09
CA PRO A 135 -23.98 -9.32 12.93
C PRO A 135 -25.28 -8.59 13.33
N GLY A 136 -25.45 -7.36 12.84
CA GLY A 136 -26.64 -6.57 13.07
C GLY A 136 -27.80 -6.99 12.18
N LYS A 137 -28.96 -6.34 12.35
CA LYS A 137 -30.08 -6.45 11.42
C LYS A 137 -29.63 -5.94 10.05
N ILE A 138 -29.69 -6.79 9.02
CA ILE A 138 -29.43 -6.38 7.65
C ILE A 138 -30.66 -5.62 7.17
N ASP A 139 -30.51 -4.31 6.91
CA ASP A 139 -31.57 -3.55 6.28
C ASP A 139 -31.86 -4.16 4.90
N PRO A 140 -33.14 -4.37 4.54
CA PRO A 140 -33.48 -4.87 3.22
C PRO A 140 -32.91 -3.91 2.16
N ILE A 141 -32.18 -4.47 1.19
CA ILE A 141 -31.63 -3.69 0.07
C ILE A 141 -32.82 -3.09 -0.68
N PRO A 142 -32.99 -1.75 -0.72
CA PRO A 142 -34.07 -1.14 -1.47
C PRO A 142 -33.94 -1.55 -2.93
N HIS A 143 -35.03 -2.06 -3.52
CA HIS A 143 -35.00 -2.52 -4.89
C HIS A 143 -34.68 -1.33 -5.83
N PRO A 144 -33.72 -1.43 -6.77
CA PRO A 144 -33.30 -0.31 -7.62
C PRO A 144 -34.42 0.30 -8.48
N TYR A 145 -35.50 -0.47 -8.68
CA TYR A 145 -36.64 -0.13 -9.52
C TYR A 145 -37.90 0.22 -8.71
N GLY A 146 -37.77 0.44 -7.39
CA GLY A 146 -38.89 0.73 -6.48
C GLY A 146 -39.55 -0.52 -5.90
N GLU A 147 -40.29 -0.34 -4.80
CA GLU A 147 -41.07 -1.39 -4.12
C GLU A 147 -42.38 -1.72 -4.89
N ASP A 148 -42.73 -0.92 -5.90
CA ASP A 148 -43.97 -1.01 -6.68
C ASP A 148 -43.80 -1.83 -7.97
N LEU A 149 -43.10 -2.97 -7.92
CA LEU A 149 -43.11 -3.92 -9.03
C LEU A 149 -44.38 -4.79 -8.94
N PRO A 150 -45.17 -4.89 -10.01
CA PRO A 150 -46.47 -5.60 -10.01
C PRO A 150 -46.36 -7.12 -9.81
N CYS A 151 -45.15 -7.63 -9.59
CA CYS A 151 -44.85 -9.07 -9.52
C CYS A 151 -44.70 -9.58 -8.08
N ALA A 152 -44.68 -8.72 -7.06
CA ALA A 152 -44.33 -9.13 -5.69
C ALA A 152 -45.51 -9.28 -4.73
N ASP A 153 -46.70 -8.75 -5.03
CA ASP A 153 -47.88 -8.97 -4.17
C ASP A 153 -49.18 -8.96 -4.98
N ASN A 154 -49.93 -10.07 -4.90
CA ASN A 154 -51.33 -10.15 -5.33
C ASN A 154 -52.23 -9.32 -4.39
N LYS A 155 -52.10 -7.99 -4.42
CA LYS A 155 -53.07 -7.06 -3.82
C LYS A 155 -53.54 -6.06 -4.87
N PRO A 156 -54.84 -6.02 -5.20
CA PRO A 156 -55.34 -5.07 -6.19
C PRO A 156 -55.42 -3.66 -5.59
N GLY A 157 -54.80 -2.71 -6.28
CA GLY A 157 -55.16 -1.29 -6.22
C GLY A 157 -54.35 -0.42 -5.25
N VAL A 158 -53.24 0.13 -5.73
CA VAL A 158 -52.73 1.42 -5.24
C VAL A 158 -52.51 2.32 -6.46
N ALA A 159 -53.36 3.33 -6.61
CA ALA A 159 -53.20 4.34 -7.64
C ALA A 159 -51.92 5.16 -7.38
N PRO A 160 -51.19 5.58 -8.43
CA PRO A 160 -49.96 6.35 -8.27
C PRO A 160 -50.28 7.69 -7.58
N LYS A 161 -49.68 7.93 -6.41
CA LYS A 161 -49.78 9.23 -5.74
C LYS A 161 -49.16 10.30 -6.65
N LYS A 162 -49.95 11.31 -7.04
CA LYS A 162 -49.44 12.51 -7.72
C LYS A 162 -48.32 13.12 -6.88
N GLN A 163 -47.11 13.15 -7.43
CA GLN A 163 -45.97 13.82 -6.81
C GLN A 163 -46.18 15.32 -6.91
N GLU A 164 -46.56 15.94 -5.79
CA GLU A 164 -46.51 17.39 -5.64
C GLU A 164 -45.05 17.86 -5.70
N ALA A 165 -44.79 18.92 -6.44
CA ALA A 165 -43.46 19.49 -6.63
C ALA A 165 -42.93 20.03 -5.29
N LYS A 166 -42.04 19.26 -4.67
CA LYS A 166 -41.29 19.70 -3.48
C LYS A 166 -40.25 20.73 -3.91
N SER A 167 -40.21 21.87 -3.24
CA SER A 167 -39.15 22.86 -3.43
C SER A 167 -37.79 22.20 -3.15
N VAL A 168 -36.87 22.31 -4.10
CA VAL A 168 -35.51 21.78 -3.95
C VAL A 168 -34.78 22.66 -2.96
N THR A 169 -34.72 22.23 -1.70
CA THR A 169 -33.90 22.90 -0.70
C THR A 169 -32.46 22.45 -0.92
N VAL A 170 -31.58 23.38 -1.29
CA VAL A 170 -30.14 23.11 -1.38
C VAL A 170 -29.62 22.90 0.04
N GLN A 171 -29.47 21.64 0.43
CA GLN A 171 -28.82 21.26 1.67
C GLN A 171 -27.30 21.40 1.51
N PRO A 172 -26.58 21.86 2.55
CA PRO A 172 -25.13 21.79 2.53
C PRO A 172 -24.69 20.34 2.31
N PRO A 173 -23.55 20.10 1.63
CA PRO A 173 -23.04 18.76 1.45
C PRO A 173 -22.86 18.10 2.82
N ARG A 174 -23.45 16.91 3.00
CA ARG A 174 -23.28 16.15 4.25
C ARG A 174 -21.79 15.92 4.46
N PRO A 175 -21.24 16.24 5.64
CA PRO A 175 -19.83 15.98 5.91
C PRO A 175 -19.60 14.48 5.76
N LYS A 176 -18.58 14.10 4.99
CA LYS A 176 -18.25 12.70 4.77
C LYS A 176 -17.81 12.10 6.10
N PRO A 177 -18.57 11.14 6.67
CA PRO A 177 -18.32 10.67 8.04
C PRO A 177 -16.94 10.02 8.23
N TRP A 178 -16.26 9.64 7.16
CA TRP A 178 -14.98 8.94 7.20
C TRP A 178 -13.73 9.85 7.19
N GLU A 179 -13.84 11.14 6.81
CA GLU A 179 -12.66 12.00 6.63
C GLU A 179 -11.92 12.36 7.94
N LYS A 180 -12.64 12.41 9.07
CA LYS A 180 -12.08 12.68 10.41
C LYS A 180 -12.45 11.59 11.41
N THR A 181 -12.60 10.37 10.92
CA THR A 181 -12.92 9.21 11.76
C THR A 181 -11.81 8.19 11.64
N TYR A 182 -11.34 7.68 12.77
CA TYR A 182 -10.39 6.57 12.82
C TYR A 182 -11.05 5.32 13.38
N VAL A 183 -10.57 4.16 12.97
CA VAL A 183 -10.99 2.86 13.52
C VAL A 183 -9.90 2.36 14.47
N LEU A 184 -10.29 2.11 15.72
CA LEU A 184 -9.41 1.51 16.72
C LEU A 184 -9.39 0.00 16.53
N LEU A 185 -8.26 -0.51 16.05
CA LEU A 185 -8.00 -1.93 15.87
C LEU A 185 -7.71 -2.62 17.22
N PRO A 186 -7.98 -3.94 17.33
CA PRO A 186 -7.54 -4.72 18.48
C PRO A 186 -6.02 -4.58 18.70
N SER A 187 -5.60 -4.48 19.96
CA SER A 187 -4.18 -4.30 20.31
C SER A 187 -3.33 -5.49 19.85
N PHE A 188 -2.04 -5.23 19.62
CA PHE A 188 -1.06 -6.27 19.26
C PHE A 188 -1.10 -7.46 20.21
N GLU A 189 -1.17 -7.19 21.52
CA GLU A 189 -1.17 -8.22 22.56
C GLU A 189 -2.39 -9.14 22.44
N LYS A 190 -3.55 -8.59 22.07
CA LYS A 190 -4.78 -9.37 21.86
C LYS A 190 -4.70 -10.18 20.57
N VAL A 191 -4.31 -9.58 19.44
CA VAL A 191 -4.23 -10.30 18.16
C VAL A 191 -3.12 -11.35 18.13
N LYS A 192 -2.11 -11.23 18.99
CA LYS A 192 -1.08 -12.26 19.16
C LYS A 192 -1.66 -13.51 19.85
N GLY A 193 -2.58 -13.33 20.80
CA GLY A 193 -3.19 -14.43 21.56
C GLY A 193 -4.41 -15.04 20.89
N ASP A 194 -5.13 -14.29 20.06
CA ASP A 194 -6.41 -14.69 19.48
C ASP A 194 -6.41 -14.58 17.95
N LYS A 195 -6.55 -15.74 17.29
CA LYS A 195 -6.59 -15.86 15.82
C LYS A 195 -7.83 -15.21 15.21
N VAL A 196 -8.96 -15.19 15.93
CA VAL A 196 -10.21 -14.60 15.45
C VAL A 196 -10.10 -13.06 15.47
N LEU A 197 -9.52 -12.50 16.54
CA LEU A 197 -9.23 -11.05 16.58
C LEU A 197 -8.20 -10.64 15.54
N TYR A 198 -7.22 -11.49 15.23
CA TYR A 198 -6.29 -11.25 14.11
C TYR A 198 -7.02 -11.21 12.77
N ALA A 199 -7.90 -12.18 12.50
CA ALA A 199 -8.71 -12.22 11.27
C ALA A 199 -9.63 -10.99 11.16
N HIS A 200 -10.23 -10.57 12.29
CA HIS A 200 -11.04 -9.35 12.37
C HIS A 200 -10.24 -8.09 12.05
N ALA A 201 -9.06 -7.91 12.66
CA ALA A 201 -8.18 -6.78 12.39
C ALA A 201 -7.72 -6.75 10.92
N SER A 202 -7.40 -7.92 10.34
CA SER A 202 -7.06 -8.07 8.93
C SER A 202 -8.23 -7.67 8.03
N ARG A 203 -9.45 -8.12 8.32
CA ARG A 203 -10.65 -7.75 7.57
C ARG A 203 -10.85 -6.24 7.54
N ILE A 204 -10.73 -5.56 8.68
CA ILE A 204 -10.86 -4.09 8.75
C ILE A 204 -9.80 -3.42 7.89
N LEU A 205 -8.53 -3.84 8.00
CA LEU A 205 -7.43 -3.30 7.19
C LEU A 205 -7.72 -3.40 5.68
N HIS A 206 -8.27 -4.54 5.24
CA HIS A 206 -8.63 -4.76 3.84
C HIS A 206 -9.86 -3.97 3.38
N HIS A 207 -10.79 -3.65 4.29
CA HIS A 207 -11.93 -2.77 4.00
C HIS A 207 -11.50 -1.31 3.86
N GLU A 208 -10.59 -0.84 4.73
CA GLU A 208 -10.09 0.54 4.75
C GLU A 208 -8.98 0.79 3.69
N THR A 209 -8.94 -0.03 2.63
CA THR A 209 -8.02 0.14 1.50
C THR A 209 -8.59 1.08 0.42
N ASN A 210 -9.89 1.41 0.43
CA ASN A 210 -10.50 2.27 -0.59
C ASN A 210 -10.18 3.77 -0.36
N PRO A 211 -9.40 4.44 -1.22
CA PRO A 211 -9.01 5.85 -1.02
C PRO A 211 -10.17 6.85 -0.95
N GLY A 212 -11.34 6.51 -1.51
CA GLY A 212 -12.50 7.42 -1.50
C GLY A 212 -13.22 7.50 -0.15
N CYS A 213 -13.21 6.40 0.62
CA CYS A 213 -13.99 6.27 1.87
C CYS A 213 -13.22 5.68 3.06
N ALA A 214 -11.93 5.40 2.88
CA ALA A 214 -11.12 4.83 3.93
C ALA A 214 -10.92 5.79 5.11
N ARG A 215 -11.02 5.21 6.29
CA ARG A 215 -10.76 5.84 7.58
C ARG A 215 -9.30 5.67 7.97
N ALA A 216 -8.82 6.51 8.88
CA ALA A 216 -7.54 6.25 9.52
C ALA A 216 -7.63 5.00 10.40
N LEU A 217 -6.53 4.28 10.59
CA LEU A 217 -6.47 3.13 11.48
C LEU A 217 -5.55 3.45 12.65
N MET A 218 -5.92 2.98 13.84
CA MET A 218 -5.10 3.11 15.03
C MET A 218 -4.97 1.75 15.70
N GLN A 219 -3.74 1.29 15.92
CA GLN A 219 -3.50 0.02 16.61
C GLN A 219 -2.56 0.22 17.79
N LYS A 220 -2.92 -0.31 18.95
CA LYS A 220 -2.07 -0.28 20.14
C LYS A 220 -0.95 -1.33 20.07
N HIS A 221 0.29 -0.92 20.36
CA HIS A 221 1.48 -1.76 20.49
C HIS A 221 2.21 -1.38 21.78
N GLY A 222 1.98 -2.11 22.88
CA GLY A 222 2.47 -1.73 24.20
C GLY A 222 1.90 -0.39 24.66
N ASP A 223 2.78 0.57 24.97
CA ASP A 223 2.41 1.91 25.49
C ASP A 223 2.18 2.95 24.39
N ARG A 224 2.32 2.57 23.11
CA ARG A 224 2.19 3.47 21.96
C ARG A 224 1.17 2.95 20.97
N TYR A 225 0.78 3.81 20.04
CA TYR A 225 -0.11 3.47 18.96
C TYR A 225 0.59 3.67 17.62
N VAL A 226 0.30 2.76 16.69
CA VAL A 226 0.59 2.95 15.28
C VAL A 226 -0.65 3.60 14.67
N TRP A 227 -0.48 4.82 14.20
CA TRP A 227 -1.48 5.56 13.45
C TRP A 227 -1.21 5.39 11.96
N ILE A 228 -2.22 5.05 11.19
CA ILE A 228 -2.14 4.83 9.75
C ILE A 228 -3.13 5.78 9.10
N ASN A 229 -2.61 6.72 8.31
CA ASN A 229 -3.42 7.65 7.55
C ASN A 229 -4.16 6.92 6.41
N PRO A 230 -5.29 7.47 5.95
CA PRO A 230 -6.01 6.90 4.82
C PRO A 230 -5.12 6.75 3.59
N PRO A 231 -5.38 5.75 2.72
CA PRO A 231 -4.61 5.56 1.50
C PRO A 231 -4.68 6.77 0.57
N ALA A 232 -3.61 7.00 -0.18
CA ALA A 232 -3.50 8.10 -1.14
C ALA A 232 -4.45 7.88 -2.33
N ILE A 233 -4.87 9.00 -2.93
CA ILE A 233 -5.67 8.97 -4.14
C ILE A 233 -4.79 8.40 -5.27
N PRO A 234 -5.30 7.45 -6.07
CA PRO A 234 -4.57 6.95 -7.24
C PRO A 234 -4.14 8.10 -8.17
N LEU A 235 -3.02 7.90 -8.85
CA LEU A 235 -2.57 8.75 -9.96
C LEU A 235 -3.56 8.67 -11.12
N SER A 236 -3.74 9.79 -11.83
CA SER A 236 -4.37 9.82 -13.14
C SER A 236 -3.49 9.10 -14.18
N THR A 237 -4.04 8.80 -15.35
CA THR A 237 -3.27 8.22 -16.46
C THR A 237 -2.10 9.12 -16.87
N GLU A 238 -2.32 10.43 -16.97
CA GLU A 238 -1.27 11.41 -17.31
C GLU A 238 -0.15 11.45 -16.25
N GLU A 239 -0.53 11.48 -14.97
CA GLU A 239 0.45 11.42 -13.87
C GLU A 239 1.24 10.10 -13.91
N MET A 240 0.57 8.98 -14.17
CA MET A 240 1.21 7.68 -14.28
C MET A 240 2.17 7.62 -15.47
N ASP A 241 1.76 8.13 -16.63
CA ASP A 241 2.63 8.22 -17.81
C ASP A 241 3.87 9.07 -17.53
N SER A 242 3.71 10.19 -16.81
CA SER A 242 4.86 11.01 -16.40
C SER A 242 5.86 10.26 -15.51
N VAL A 243 5.36 9.42 -14.59
CA VAL A 243 6.21 8.62 -13.69
C VAL A 243 7.02 7.58 -14.46
N PHE A 244 6.42 6.96 -15.48
CA PHE A 244 7.11 5.97 -16.33
C PHE A 244 8.01 6.63 -17.40
N ALA A 245 7.73 7.87 -17.78
CA ALA A 245 8.55 8.66 -18.71
C ALA A 245 9.81 9.27 -18.06
N LEU A 246 9.97 9.16 -16.74
CA LEU A 246 11.20 9.59 -16.07
C LEU A 246 12.44 8.87 -16.65
N PRO A 247 13.62 9.52 -16.67
CA PRO A 247 14.81 9.02 -17.37
C PRO A 247 15.49 7.85 -16.63
N TYR A 248 14.80 6.72 -16.52
CA TYR A 248 15.33 5.50 -15.93
C TYR A 248 16.38 4.89 -16.86
N LYS A 249 17.54 4.54 -16.31
CA LYS A 249 18.64 3.96 -17.11
C LYS A 249 18.36 2.56 -17.67
N ARG A 250 17.39 1.82 -17.11
CA ARG A 250 17.04 0.43 -17.49
C ARG A 250 18.23 -0.55 -17.59
N VAL A 251 19.33 -0.23 -16.91
CA VAL A 251 20.52 -1.07 -16.77
C VAL A 251 20.91 -1.19 -15.29
N PRO A 252 21.66 -2.22 -14.89
CA PRO A 252 22.25 -2.31 -13.57
C PRO A 252 23.03 -1.06 -13.16
N HIS A 253 23.09 -0.82 -11.85
CA HIS A 253 23.89 0.29 -11.33
C HIS A 253 25.37 0.13 -11.73
N PRO A 254 26.06 1.19 -12.20
CA PRO A 254 27.44 1.10 -12.68
C PRO A 254 28.43 0.51 -11.68
N ALA A 255 28.17 0.63 -10.37
CA ALA A 255 28.99 0.05 -9.32
C ALA A 255 29.13 -1.48 -9.39
N TYR A 256 28.22 -2.17 -10.08
CA TYR A 256 28.29 -3.63 -10.26
C TYR A 256 29.23 -4.05 -11.40
N GLY A 257 29.73 -3.11 -12.21
CA GLY A 257 30.61 -3.39 -13.34
C GLY A 257 30.01 -4.43 -14.29
N ASN A 258 30.75 -5.52 -14.53
CA ASN A 258 30.36 -6.62 -15.42
C ASN A 258 29.70 -7.79 -14.67
N ALA A 259 29.36 -7.63 -13.39
CA ALA A 259 28.76 -8.70 -12.60
C ALA A 259 27.39 -9.07 -13.16
N ARG A 260 27.09 -10.38 -13.17
CA ARG A 260 25.81 -10.88 -13.68
C ARG A 260 24.72 -10.66 -12.63
N ILE A 261 23.59 -10.07 -13.02
CA ILE A 261 22.42 -9.89 -12.14
C ILE A 261 21.23 -10.68 -12.71
N PRO A 262 20.94 -11.90 -12.18
CA PRO A 262 19.89 -12.75 -12.73
C PRO A 262 18.51 -12.09 -12.77
N ALA A 263 18.14 -11.32 -11.74
CA ALA A 263 16.88 -10.61 -11.71
C ALA A 263 16.75 -9.57 -12.85
N TYR A 264 17.85 -8.93 -13.25
CA TYR A 264 17.86 -7.97 -14.35
C TYR A 264 17.61 -8.65 -15.70
N GLU A 265 18.27 -9.79 -15.95
CA GLU A 265 18.11 -10.55 -17.20
C GLU A 265 16.65 -10.97 -17.43
N MET A 266 15.93 -11.30 -16.36
CA MET A 266 14.52 -11.70 -16.45
C MET A 266 13.57 -10.54 -16.78
N ILE A 267 13.87 -9.31 -16.35
CA ILE A 267 12.91 -8.19 -16.41
C ILE A 267 13.24 -7.13 -17.46
N ARG A 268 14.45 -7.13 -18.03
CA ARG A 268 14.93 -6.05 -18.92
C ARG A 268 14.04 -5.80 -20.15
N PHE A 269 13.34 -6.84 -20.63
CA PHE A 269 12.42 -6.77 -21.78
C PHE A 269 10.94 -6.88 -21.39
N SER A 270 10.61 -6.47 -20.17
CA SER A 270 9.23 -6.38 -19.69
C SER A 270 8.75 -4.93 -19.64
N VAL A 271 7.45 -4.75 -19.93
CA VAL A 271 6.76 -3.46 -19.86
C VAL A 271 5.55 -3.59 -18.93
N ASN A 272 5.34 -2.57 -18.11
CA ASN A 272 4.23 -2.52 -17.17
C ASN A 272 3.10 -1.68 -17.78
N ILE A 273 1.89 -2.23 -17.92
CA ILE A 273 0.77 -1.55 -18.60
C ILE A 273 -0.27 -0.95 -17.64
N MET A 274 -0.39 -1.48 -16.41
CA MET A 274 -1.27 -0.94 -15.39
C MET A 274 -0.80 -1.26 -13.97
N ARG A 275 -1.46 -0.67 -12.97
CA ARG A 275 -1.25 -0.98 -11.55
C ARG A 275 -2.58 -1.21 -10.85
N GLY A 276 -2.52 -1.91 -9.71
CA GLY A 276 -3.68 -2.20 -8.87
C GLY A 276 -4.45 -3.45 -9.33
N CYS A 277 -5.22 -4.04 -8.42
CA CYS A 277 -5.95 -5.28 -8.70
C CYS A 277 -7.34 -5.29 -8.08
N PHE A 278 -8.37 -5.32 -8.93
CA PHE A 278 -9.78 -5.36 -8.52
C PHE A 278 -10.18 -6.67 -7.81
N GLY A 279 -9.46 -7.76 -8.07
CA GLY A 279 -9.80 -9.10 -7.57
C GLY A 279 -9.76 -9.23 -6.05
N GLY A 280 -9.00 -8.37 -5.35
CA GLY A 280 -9.06 -8.26 -3.90
C GLY A 280 -8.74 -9.53 -3.12
N CYS A 281 -7.93 -10.43 -3.69
CA CYS A 281 -7.59 -11.71 -3.10
C CYS A 281 -6.88 -11.54 -1.75
N SER A 282 -7.37 -12.19 -0.70
CA SER A 282 -6.82 -12.07 0.67
C SER A 282 -5.38 -12.56 0.84
N PHE A 283 -4.84 -13.30 -0.14
CA PHE A 283 -3.46 -13.78 -0.15
C PHE A 283 -2.51 -12.91 -0.99
N CYS A 284 -3.06 -11.98 -1.77
CA CYS A 284 -2.30 -11.25 -2.77
C CYS A 284 -1.77 -9.94 -2.18
N SER A 285 -0.46 -9.72 -2.24
CA SER A 285 0.16 -8.48 -1.79
C SER A 285 -0.12 -7.29 -2.70
N ILE A 286 -0.61 -7.51 -3.93
CA ILE A 286 -0.89 -6.44 -4.90
C ILE A 286 -2.01 -5.55 -4.37
N THR A 287 -3.12 -6.12 -3.90
CA THR A 287 -4.24 -5.33 -3.39
C THR A 287 -3.84 -4.50 -2.16
N GLU A 288 -2.98 -5.04 -1.30
CA GLU A 288 -2.55 -4.37 -0.09
C GLU A 288 -1.48 -3.28 -0.34
N HIS A 289 -0.68 -3.43 -1.40
CA HIS A 289 0.36 -2.48 -1.77
C HIS A 289 -0.10 -1.49 -2.85
N GLU A 290 -0.59 -1.96 -3.99
CA GLU A 290 -0.99 -1.10 -5.12
C GLU A 290 -2.45 -0.64 -5.03
N GLY A 291 -3.28 -1.31 -4.22
CA GLY A 291 -4.70 -1.00 -4.06
C GLY A 291 -5.62 -1.80 -4.98
N ARG A 292 -6.93 -1.54 -4.85
CA ARG A 292 -7.99 -2.22 -5.63
C ARG A 292 -8.37 -1.49 -6.92
N ILE A 293 -7.99 -0.22 -7.03
CA ILE A 293 -8.34 0.62 -8.16
C ILE A 293 -7.30 0.40 -9.24
N ILE A 294 -7.77 0.07 -10.43
CA ILE A 294 -6.92 -0.15 -11.60
C ILE A 294 -6.52 1.21 -12.16
N GLN A 295 -5.23 1.39 -12.40
CA GLN A 295 -4.67 2.58 -13.04
C GLN A 295 -3.97 2.15 -14.32
N SER A 296 -4.49 2.58 -15.47
CA SER A 296 -3.95 2.21 -16.78
C SER A 296 -3.09 3.31 -17.37
N ARG A 297 -2.03 2.92 -18.08
CA ARG A 297 -1.22 3.82 -18.90
C ARG A 297 -1.89 4.10 -20.24
N SER A 298 -1.49 5.20 -20.87
CA SER A 298 -1.82 5.42 -22.27
C SER A 298 -1.06 4.47 -23.19
N GLU A 299 -1.64 4.22 -24.36
CA GLU A 299 -0.99 3.47 -25.43
C GLU A 299 0.32 4.14 -25.86
N ASP A 300 0.31 5.45 -26.04
CA ASP A 300 1.49 6.24 -26.43
C ASP A 300 2.65 6.07 -25.43
N SER A 301 2.36 6.09 -24.13
CA SER A 301 3.36 5.86 -23.07
C SER A 301 3.99 4.47 -23.16
N ILE A 302 3.19 3.45 -23.48
CA ILE A 302 3.65 2.07 -23.64
C ILE A 302 4.54 1.96 -24.88
N ILE A 303 4.12 2.54 -26.01
CA ILE A 303 4.89 2.54 -27.26
C ILE A 303 6.23 3.24 -27.04
N ASN A 304 6.24 4.43 -26.45
CA ASN A 304 7.46 5.18 -26.16
C ASN A 304 8.44 4.38 -25.28
N GLU A 305 7.94 3.63 -24.29
CA GLU A 305 8.81 2.77 -23.48
C GLU A 305 9.37 1.57 -24.28
N ILE A 306 8.56 0.97 -25.16
CA ILE A 306 9.02 -0.11 -26.05
C ILE A 306 10.12 0.39 -26.99
N GLU A 307 9.96 1.59 -27.55
CA GLU A 307 10.99 2.23 -28.38
C GLU A 307 12.26 2.52 -27.57
N ALA A 308 12.11 3.05 -26.35
CA ALA A 308 13.25 3.25 -25.47
C ALA A 308 13.97 1.94 -25.13
N ILE A 309 13.25 0.83 -24.94
CA ILE A 309 13.86 -0.50 -24.73
C ILE A 309 14.63 -0.94 -25.97
N ARG A 310 14.03 -0.82 -27.15
CA ARG A 310 14.67 -1.14 -28.43
C ARG A 310 16.00 -0.40 -28.61
N ASP A 311 16.02 0.88 -28.26
CA ASP A 311 17.14 1.77 -28.56
C ASP A 311 18.23 1.78 -27.47
N THR A 312 17.87 1.54 -26.21
CA THR A 312 18.81 1.72 -25.07
C THR A 312 19.22 0.43 -24.37
N VAL A 313 18.43 -0.64 -24.43
CA VAL A 313 18.69 -1.86 -23.64
C VAL A 313 19.56 -2.84 -24.45
N PRO A 314 20.76 -3.19 -23.96
CA PRO A 314 21.64 -4.11 -24.68
C PRO A 314 21.04 -5.50 -24.86
N GLY A 315 21.17 -6.06 -26.07
CA GLY A 315 20.75 -7.41 -26.39
C GLY A 315 19.25 -7.59 -26.61
N PHE A 316 18.53 -6.51 -26.96
CA PHE A 316 17.12 -6.59 -27.34
C PHE A 316 16.94 -7.48 -28.58
N THR A 317 16.05 -8.46 -28.49
CA THR A 317 15.83 -9.48 -29.53
C THR A 317 14.68 -9.15 -30.48
N GLY A 318 14.03 -7.99 -30.31
CA GLY A 318 12.80 -7.64 -31.03
C GLY A 318 11.52 -8.17 -30.38
N VAL A 319 11.62 -8.90 -29.26
CA VAL A 319 10.47 -9.47 -28.54
C VAL A 319 10.40 -8.89 -27.14
N ILE A 320 9.23 -8.33 -26.80
CA ILE A 320 8.88 -8.00 -25.42
C ILE A 320 8.46 -9.30 -24.74
N SER A 321 9.21 -9.69 -23.70
CA SER A 321 9.00 -10.96 -23.03
C SER A 321 7.73 -10.98 -22.19
N ASP A 322 7.25 -9.81 -21.77
CA ASP A 322 6.09 -9.72 -20.90
C ASP A 322 5.42 -8.33 -20.92
N LEU A 323 4.09 -8.35 -20.97
CA LEU A 323 3.20 -7.19 -20.78
C LEU A 323 2.47 -7.40 -19.45
N ARG A 324 2.96 -6.78 -18.38
CA ARG A 324 2.51 -7.11 -17.02
C ARG A 324 1.46 -6.14 -16.48
N TRP A 325 0.48 -6.73 -15.80
CA TRP A 325 -0.57 -6.08 -15.01
C TRP A 325 -0.11 -5.65 -13.60
N ALA A 326 0.86 -6.36 -13.00
CA ALA A 326 1.47 -5.98 -11.72
C ALA A 326 2.62 -6.95 -11.39
N TYR A 327 3.86 -6.48 -11.40
CA TYR A 327 4.93 -7.14 -10.66
C TYR A 327 5.74 -6.09 -9.92
N CYS A 328 6.18 -6.47 -8.73
CA CYS A 328 7.05 -5.76 -7.81
C CYS A 328 8.33 -5.22 -8.51
N GLN A 329 8.25 -4.06 -9.17
CA GLN A 329 9.42 -3.30 -9.66
C GLN A 329 10.06 -2.44 -8.55
N HIS A 330 9.50 -2.48 -7.33
CA HIS A 330 9.82 -1.61 -6.19
C HIS A 330 11.24 -1.73 -5.62
N VAL A 331 12.14 -2.52 -6.19
CA VAL A 331 13.54 -2.63 -5.74
C VAL A 331 14.45 -1.58 -6.40
N TYR A 332 14.05 -0.95 -7.50
CA TYR A 332 14.94 -0.01 -8.22
C TYR A 332 14.91 1.44 -7.71
N VAL A 333 13.80 1.90 -7.11
CA VAL A 333 13.68 3.33 -6.72
C VAL A 333 14.40 3.64 -5.40
N ALA A 334 14.49 2.68 -4.48
CA ALA A 334 15.12 2.91 -3.17
C ALA A 334 16.67 3.03 -3.21
N LEU A 335 17.33 2.58 -4.29
CA LEU A 335 18.80 2.63 -4.36
C LEU A 335 19.36 3.92 -4.98
N GLN A 336 18.53 4.77 -5.58
CA GLN A 336 19.00 6.00 -6.25
C GLN A 336 18.99 7.25 -5.37
N ILE A 337 18.36 7.21 -4.20
CA ILE A 337 18.24 8.39 -3.31
C ILE A 337 19.30 8.39 -2.18
N ALA A 338 20.03 7.30 -1.96
CA ALA A 338 20.97 7.18 -0.85
C ALA A 338 22.45 7.54 -1.15
N THR A 339 22.77 8.07 -2.33
CA THR A 339 24.13 8.54 -2.63
C THR A 339 24.13 9.79 -3.49
N ARG A 340 24.08 10.95 -2.82
CA ARG A 340 24.86 12.13 -3.18
C ARG A 340 25.46 12.71 -1.91
#